data_AF-A0A3R9PTD0-F1
#
_entry.id   AF-A0A3R9PTD0-F1
#
_cell.length_a   1.000
_cell.length_b   1.000
_cell.length_c   1.000
_cell.angle_alpha   90.00
_cell.angle_beta   90.00
_cell.angle_gamma   90.00
#
_symmetry.space_group_name_H-M   'P 1'
#
loop_
_entity.id
_entity.type
_entity.pdbx_description
1 polymer ?
#
loop_
_entity_poly.entity_id
_entity_poly.type
_entity_poly.pdbx_seq_one_letter_code
_entity_poly.pdbx_strand_id
1 'polypeptide(L)' 'MQPFSPLDYQGKGTRLVHWKPQQNGGELALSAPWSEIPTLFSRLATQAVKVRAFTLVPEEGQLRLNLQLETDRAH' A
#
# COMPACT_ATOMS: atom_id res chain seq x y z
N MET A 1 -7.52 -3.29 -15.25
CA MET A 1 -6.96 -3.08 -13.90
C MET A 1 -8.02 -2.42 -13.03
N GLN A 2 -8.11 -2.79 -11.76
CA GLN A 2 -9.09 -2.21 -10.83
C GLN A 2 -8.63 -0.81 -10.37
N PRO A 3 -9.54 0.13 -10.07
CA PRO A 3 -9.13 1.41 -9.48
C PRO A 3 -8.43 1.18 -8.14
N PHE A 4 -7.41 1.99 -7.86
CA PHE A 4 -6.76 2.03 -6.55
C PHE A 4 -7.52 2.99 -5.63
N SER A 5 -7.83 2.53 -4.42
CA SER A 5 -8.25 3.40 -3.32
C SER A 5 -7.46 3.01 -2.06
N PRO A 6 -6.79 3.96 -1.37
CA PRO A 6 -6.05 3.67 -0.15
C PRO A 6 -6.97 3.21 0.99
N LEU A 7 -8.25 3.59 0.95
CA LEU A 7 -9.25 3.20 1.95
C LEU A 7 -9.60 1.71 1.89
N ASP A 8 -9.30 1.03 0.77
CA ASP A 8 -9.53 -0.41 0.63
C ASP A 8 -8.56 -1.24 1.51
N TYR A 9 -7.49 -0.62 2.01
CA TYR A 9 -6.40 -1.27 2.76
C TYR A 9 -6.63 -1.20 4.28
N GLN A 10 -7.76 -1.75 4.72
CA GLN A 10 -8.16 -1.78 6.13
C GLN A 10 -8.84 -3.13 6.47
N GLY A 11 -8.53 -3.68 7.65
CA GLY A 11 -9.06 -4.96 8.14
C GLY A 11 -8.01 -6.05 8.32
N LYS A 12 -8.37 -7.15 8.99
CA LYS A 12 -7.46 -8.27 9.35
C LYS A 12 -6.17 -7.84 10.08
N GLY A 13 -6.28 -6.83 10.94
CA GLY A 13 -5.13 -6.22 11.62
C GLY A 13 -4.33 -5.24 10.77
N THR A 14 -4.64 -5.09 9.47
CA THR A 14 -4.11 -4.00 8.64
C THR A 14 -4.88 -2.72 8.88
N ARG A 15 -4.16 -1.60 9.00
CA ARG A 15 -4.70 -0.26 9.15
C ARG A 15 -3.99 0.71 8.21
N LEU A 16 -4.76 1.55 7.53
CA LEU A 16 -4.25 2.72 6.84
C LEU A 16 -3.69 3.72 7.86
N VAL A 17 -2.39 4.00 7.80
CA VAL A 17 -1.74 4.98 8.66
C VAL A 17 -1.76 6.35 8.00
N HIS A 18 -1.32 6.44 6.73
CA HIS A 18 -1.45 7.66 5.95
C HIS A 18 -1.51 7.39 4.45
N TRP A 19 -2.08 8.36 3.75
CA TRP A 19 -2.04 8.48 2.30
C TRP A 19 -1.68 9.91 1.93
N LYS A 20 -0.60 10.10 1.17
CA LYS A 20 -0.16 11.40 0.65
C LYS A 20 -0.14 11.33 -0.89
N PRO A 21 -1.20 11.81 -1.57
CA PRO A 21 -1.25 11.79 -3.02
C PRO A 21 -0.18 12.72 -3.64
N GLN A 22 0.31 12.34 -4.80
CA GLN A 22 1.27 13.07 -5.63
C GLN A 22 0.79 13.08 -7.09
N GLN A 23 1.46 13.85 -7.96
CA GLN A 23 1.03 14.08 -9.35
C GLN A 23 0.75 12.79 -10.16
N ASN A 24 1.57 11.75 -9.94
CA ASN A 24 1.47 10.45 -10.62
C ASN A 24 1.39 9.29 -9.63
N GLY A 25 0.70 9.43 -8.50
CA GLY A 25 0.57 8.35 -7.52
C GLY A 25 0.59 8.89 -6.10
N GLY A 26 1.49 8.39 -5.25
CA GLY A 26 1.65 8.92 -3.90
C GLY A 26 2.32 7.97 -2.93
N GLU A 27 2.50 8.47 -1.71
CA GLU A 27 3.05 7.69 -0.60
C GLU A 27 1.92 7.10 0.24
N LEU A 28 1.96 5.80 0.45
CA LEU A 28 1.01 5.05 1.27
C LEU A 28 1.75 4.41 2.44
N ALA A 29 1.25 4.58 3.66
CA ALA A 29 1.73 3.81 4.80
C ALA A 29 0.62 3.00 5.44
N LEU A 30 0.91 1.73 5.70
CA LEU A 30 0.05 0.77 6.36
C LEU A 30 0.76 0.23 7.60
N SER A 31 -0.01 -0.06 8.64
CA SER A 31 0.42 -0.90 9.75
C SER A 31 -0.27 -2.24 9.58
N ALA A 32 0.49 -3.34 9.58
CA ALA A 32 -0.06 -4.67 9.33
C ALA A 32 0.81 -5.76 9.97
N PRO A 33 0.24 -6.94 10.26
CA PRO A 33 1.03 -8.10 10.65
C PRO A 33 1.78 -8.66 9.43
N TRP A 34 2.93 -9.30 9.66
CA TRP A 34 3.73 -9.92 8.59
C TRP A 34 2.90 -10.86 7.70
N SER A 35 1.96 -11.61 8.29
CA SER A 35 1.11 -12.56 7.56
C SER A 35 0.24 -11.92 6.49
N GLU A 36 -0.12 -10.64 6.63
CA GLU A 36 -0.95 -9.94 5.65
C GLU A 36 -0.12 -9.28 4.54
N ILE A 37 1.17 -9.00 4.76
CA ILE A 37 2.03 -8.28 3.81
C ILE A 37 1.99 -8.89 2.39
N PRO A 38 2.16 -10.22 2.18
CA PRO A 38 2.10 -10.81 0.83
C PRO A 38 0.75 -10.60 0.13
N THR A 39 -0.35 -10.67 0.89
CA THR A 39 -1.71 -10.45 0.38
C THR A 39 -1.90 -9.00 -0.07
N LEU A 40 -1.35 -8.02 0.66
CA LEU A 40 -1.40 -6.60 0.29
C LEU A 40 -0.71 -6.36 -1.05
N PHE A 41 0.49 -6.91 -1.27
CA PHE A 41 1.21 -6.81 -2.54
C PHE A 41 0.46 -7.52 -3.69
N SER A 42 -0.10 -8.70 -3.43
CA SER A 42 -0.91 -9.43 -4.42
C SER A 42 -2.12 -8.61 -4.87
N ARG A 43 -2.76 -7.88 -3.95
CA ARG A 43 -3.86 -6.97 -4.26
C ARG A 43 -3.41 -5.73 -5.03
N LEU A 44 -2.30 -5.11 -4.62
CA LEU A 44 -1.74 -3.95 -5.34
C LEU A 44 -1.45 -4.29 -6.81
N ALA A 45 -0.99 -5.51 -7.09
CA ALA A 45 -0.70 -5.98 -8.45
C ALA A 45 -1.94 -6.09 -9.37
N THR A 46 -3.18 -6.11 -8.83
CA THR A 46 -4.41 -6.12 -9.64
C THR A 46 -4.99 -4.73 -9.89
N GLN A 47 -4.44 -3.71 -9.23
CA GLN A 47 -4.93 -2.34 -9.28
C GLN A 47 -4.13 -1.49 -10.29
N ALA A 48 -4.69 -0.34 -10.67
CA ALA A 48 -4.11 0.62 -11.61
C ALA A 48 -2.98 1.47 -10.98
N VAL A 49 -2.13 0.83 -10.17
CA VAL A 49 -0.94 1.40 -9.54
C VAL A 49 0.21 0.40 -9.57
N LYS A 50 1.43 0.91 -9.52
CA LYS A 50 2.67 0.12 -9.41
C LYS A 50 3.41 0.52 -8.14
N VAL A 51 3.99 -0.47 -7.46
CA VAL A 51 4.88 -0.21 -6.32
C VAL A 51 6.28 0.07 -6.85
N ARG A 52 6.77 1.30 -6.69
CA ARG A 52 8.13 1.69 -7.12
C ARG A 52 9.19 1.35 -6.08
N ALA A 53 8.84 1.53 -4.81
CA ALA A 53 9.71 1.26 -3.69
C ALA A 53 8.86 0.94 -2.46
N PHE A 54 9.45 0.20 -1.52
CA PHE A 54 8.82 -0.06 -0.23
C PHE A 54 9.87 -0.15 0.89
N THR A 55 9.43 0.10 2.11
CA THR A 55 10.17 -0.21 3.34
C THR A 55 9.26 -0.94 4.32
N LEU A 56 9.84 -1.87 5.09
CA LEU A 56 9.17 -2.59 6.17
C LEU A 56 9.98 -2.40 7.45
N VAL A 57 9.35 -1.79 8.45
CA VAL A 57 9.98 -1.48 9.74
C VAL A 57 9.14 -2.09 10.86
N PRO A 58 9.73 -2.82 11.82
CA PRO A 58 9.01 -3.30 13.00
C PRO A 58 8.49 -2.14 13.85
N GLU A 59 7.23 -2.21 14.27
CA GLU A 59 6.61 -1.27 15.22
C GLU A 59 5.69 -2.03 16.18
N GLU A 60 6.04 -2.06 17.47
CA GLU A 60 5.21 -2.54 18.58
C GLU A 60 4.22 -3.67 18.23
N GLY A 61 4.75 -4.83 17.83
CA GLY A 61 3.95 -6.03 17.54
C GLY A 61 3.31 -6.08 16.15
N GLN A 62 3.55 -5.08 15.30
CA GLN A 62 3.16 -5.00 13.90
C GLN A 62 4.35 -4.57 13.03
N LEU A 63 4.13 -4.45 11.72
CA LEU A 63 5.07 -3.87 10.77
C LEU A 63 4.47 -2.60 10.16
N ARG A 64 5.27 -1.54 10.10
CA ARG A 64 5.00 -0.39 9.26
C ARG A 64 5.52 -0.67 7.85
N LEU A 65 4.59 -0.77 6.90
CA LEU A 65 4.85 -0.85 5.48
C LEU A 65 4.68 0.55 4.87
N ASN A 66 5.76 1.15 4.38
CA ASN A 66 5.67 2.37 3.57
C ASN A 66 5.88 2.02 2.10
N LEU A 67 5.05 2.57 1.22
CA LEU A 67 5.02 2.30 -0.21
C LEU A 67 5.11 3.63 -0.96
N GLN A 68 5.94 3.66 -2.01
CA GLN A 68 5.87 4.68 -3.05
C GLN A 68 5.13 4.09 -4.24
N LEU A 69 3.93 4.62 -4.50
CA LEU A 69 3.05 4.17 -5.57
C LEU A 69 3.11 5.12 -6.75
N GLU A 70 3.03 4.55 -7.94
CA GLU A 70 2.86 5.27 -9.20
C GLU A 70 1.58 4.82 -9.89
N THR A 71 0.75 5.77 -10.35
CA THR A 71 -0.47 5.46 -11.08
C THR A 71 -0.12 4.94 -12.46
N ASP A 72 -0.74 3.84 -12.86
CA ASP A 72 -0.65 3.34 -14.23
C ASP A 72 -1.55 4.19 -15.13
N ARG A 73 -1.11 5.41 -15.47
CA ARG A 73 -1.73 6.17 -16.55
C ARG A 73 -1.32 5.49 -17.85
N ALA A 74 -2.27 4.89 -18.54
CA ALA A 74 -2.15 4.72 -19.98
C ALA A 74 -2.02 6.13 -20.58
N HIS A 75 -0.85 6.40 -21.16
CA HIS A 75 -0.64 7.59 -21.99
C HIS A 75 -1.56 7.56 -23.22
#